data_AF-A0A7C9CIM7-F1
#
_entry.id   AF-A0A7C9CIM7-F1
#
_cell.length_a   1.000
_cell.length_b   1.000
_cell.length_c   1.000
_cell.angle_alpha   90.00
_cell.angle_beta   90.00
_cell.angle_gamma   90.00
#
_symmetry.space_group_name_H-M   'P 1'
#
loop_
_entity.id
_entity.type
_entity.pdbx_description
1 polymer ?
#
loop_
_entity_poly.entity_id
_entity_poly.type
_entity_poly.pdbx_seq_one_letter_code
_entity_poly.pdbx_strand_id
1 'polypeptide(L)'
;MAIWSILFTVLLALFLGVKSEFIPYNTAANIVPDKINVHLVPHSHDDCGWLKTIDEYYVGLNNSIRAASVQNVLDSVIAALSKDVNRKFVYVEMAYFQRWWRQQSPDVKETVKNLLSVGQLEFVNGGMCMHDEATTYYIDMIDQTTLGHRFLKDVFQQVPRIGWQIDPYGHSAVQAYLLSAEVGFDALYFARIDY
;
A
#
# COMPACT_ATOMS: atom_id res chain seq x y z
N MET A 1 -56.83 14.35 6.37
CA MET A 1 -56.03 15.54 6.00
C MET A 1 -54.52 15.29 6.08
N ALA A 2 -53.98 14.67 7.14
CA ALA A 2 -52.53 14.46 7.29
C ALA A 2 -51.84 13.64 6.18
N ILE A 3 -52.48 12.60 5.64
CA ILE A 3 -51.88 11.72 4.62
C ILE A 3 -51.65 12.46 3.30
N TRP A 4 -52.58 13.32 2.89
CA TRP A 4 -52.47 14.11 1.67
C TRP A 4 -51.40 15.21 1.77
N SER A 5 -51.25 15.80 2.95
CA SER A 5 -50.17 16.76 3.22
C SER A 5 -48.80 16.09 3.14
N ILE A 6 -48.64 14.89 3.72
CA ILE A 6 -47.38 14.13 3.66
C ILE A 6 -47.03 13.77 2.22
N LEU A 7 -48.00 13.24 1.46
CA LEU A 7 -47.81 12.87 0.05
C LEU A 7 -47.38 14.08 -0.79
N PHE A 8 -47.98 15.24 -0.55
CA PHE A 8 -47.64 16.49 -1.23
C PHE A 8 -46.21 16.94 -0.90
N THR A 9 -45.76 16.89 0.36
CA THR A 9 -44.36 17.20 0.72
C THR A 9 -43.35 16.25 0.10
N VAL A 10 -43.63 14.94 0.05
CA VAL A 10 -42.72 13.96 -0.58
C VAL A 10 -42.64 14.19 -2.09
N LEU A 11 -43.77 14.43 -2.75
CA LEU A 11 -43.79 14.79 -4.16
C LEU A 11 -43.07 16.12 -4.41
N LEU A 12 -43.28 17.14 -3.57
CA LEU A 12 -42.59 18.43 -3.68
C LEU A 12 -41.07 18.26 -3.51
N ALA A 13 -40.61 17.41 -2.60
CA ALA A 13 -39.19 17.09 -2.42
C ALA A 13 -38.58 16.31 -3.61
N LEU A 14 -39.39 15.49 -4.30
CA LEU A 14 -38.99 14.82 -5.54
C LEU A 14 -38.97 15.78 -6.74
N PHE A 15 -39.88 16.77 -6.78
CA PHE A 15 -39.94 17.82 -7.83
C PHE A 15 -38.90 18.93 -7.63
N LEU A 16 -38.55 19.25 -6.39
CA LEU A 16 -37.44 20.12 -6.00
C LEU A 16 -36.13 19.32 -6.02
N GLY A 17 -35.85 18.69 -7.18
CA GLY A 17 -34.69 17.84 -7.37
C GLY A 17 -33.43 18.50 -6.84
N VAL A 18 -32.85 17.91 -5.80
CA VAL A 18 -31.52 18.28 -5.33
C VAL A 18 -30.56 17.94 -6.45
N LYS A 19 -30.08 18.97 -7.16
CA LYS A 19 -29.02 18.80 -8.16
C LYS A 19 -27.74 18.46 -7.40
N SER A 20 -27.39 17.18 -7.36
CA SER A 20 -26.05 16.74 -7.00
C SER A 20 -25.13 17.08 -8.17
N GLU A 21 -24.40 18.19 -8.08
CA GLU A 21 -23.29 18.44 -8.99
C GLU A 21 -22.06 17.68 -8.52
N PHE A 22 -21.51 16.85 -9.41
CA PHE A 22 -20.21 16.25 -9.19
C PHE A 22 -19.16 17.36 -9.23
N ILE A 23 -18.51 17.62 -8.09
CA ILE A 23 -17.38 18.55 -8.02
C ILE A 23 -16.12 17.76 -8.37
N PRO A 24 -15.49 17.99 -9.55
CA PRO A 24 -14.23 17.34 -9.86
C PRO A 24 -13.15 17.83 -8.89
N TYR A 25 -12.48 16.90 -8.21
CA TYR A 25 -11.36 17.21 -7.33
C TYR A 25 -10.10 17.48 -8.13
N ASN A 26 -9.34 18.52 -7.77
CA ASN A 26 -7.99 18.70 -8.27
C ASN A 26 -7.02 17.81 -7.48
N THR A 27 -6.69 16.64 -8.03
CA THR A 27 -5.75 15.68 -7.44
C THR A 27 -4.32 15.84 -7.94
N ALA A 28 -4.07 16.75 -8.90
CA ALA A 28 -2.77 16.99 -9.52
C ALA A 28 -1.91 18.03 -8.76
N ALA A 29 -2.03 18.06 -7.43
CA ALA A 29 -1.26 18.99 -6.61
C ALA A 29 0.25 18.71 -6.74
N ASN A 30 1.04 19.78 -6.80
CA ASN A 30 2.49 19.72 -6.88
C ASN A 30 3.12 20.57 -5.77
N ILE A 31 4.43 20.42 -5.58
CA ILE A 31 5.19 21.21 -4.61
C ILE A 31 5.05 22.70 -4.93
N VAL A 32 4.63 23.47 -3.92
CA VAL A 32 4.57 24.93 -3.99
C VAL A 32 5.72 25.50 -3.17
N PRO A 33 6.66 26.24 -3.78
CA PRO A 33 7.70 26.96 -3.05
C PRO A 33 7.09 27.89 -1.99
N ASP A 34 7.83 28.11 -0.91
CA ASP A 34 7.45 29.03 0.19
C ASP A 34 6.14 28.64 0.92
N LYS A 35 5.68 27.40 0.79
CA LYS A 35 4.57 26.83 1.55
C LYS A 35 4.98 25.53 2.24
N ILE A 36 4.22 25.17 3.27
CA ILE A 36 4.25 23.81 3.82
C ILE A 36 3.67 22.87 2.76
N ASN A 37 4.45 21.87 2.38
CA ASN A 37 4.03 20.80 1.47
C ASN A 37 3.77 19.54 2.30
N VAL A 38 2.54 19.04 2.24
CA VAL A 38 2.13 17.82 2.97
C VAL A 38 2.12 16.67 1.99
N HIS A 39 3.07 15.75 2.14
CA HIS A 39 3.14 14.53 1.33
C HIS A 39 2.22 13.47 1.96
N LEU A 40 1.09 13.21 1.30
CA LEU A 40 0.23 12.08 1.65
C LEU A 40 0.81 10.83 0.99
N VAL A 41 1.23 9.85 1.80
CA VAL A 41 1.82 8.59 1.33
C VAL A 41 0.89 7.44 1.70
N PRO A 42 -0.05 7.04 0.83
CA PRO A 42 -0.94 5.92 1.10
C PRO A 42 -0.16 4.61 1.12
N HIS A 43 -0.36 3.82 2.18
CA HIS A 43 0.24 2.50 2.34
C HIS A 43 -0.71 1.56 3.10
N SER A 44 -0.43 0.26 3.07
CA SER A 44 -0.98 -0.73 4.00
C SER A 44 0.20 -1.38 4.73
N HIS A 45 0.02 -1.71 6.01
CA HIS A 45 0.99 -2.49 6.76
C HIS A 45 0.44 -3.90 6.89
N ASP A 46 1.01 -4.83 6.11
CA ASP A 46 0.48 -6.18 5.95
C ASP A 46 1.42 -7.19 6.61
N ASP A 47 1.24 -7.40 7.92
CA ASP A 47 2.02 -8.35 8.73
C ASP A 47 2.08 -9.74 8.07
N CYS A 48 3.28 -10.26 7.84
CA CYS A 48 3.52 -11.61 7.31
C CYS A 48 3.29 -12.69 8.38
N GLY A 49 2.14 -12.65 9.04
CA GLY A 49 1.80 -13.44 10.22
C GLY A 49 1.98 -12.65 11.51
N TRP A 50 0.95 -12.64 12.36
CA TRP A 50 0.95 -12.02 13.69
C TRP A 50 -0.21 -12.61 14.52
N LEU A 51 -1.39 -11.99 14.46
CA LEU A 51 -2.61 -12.54 15.08
C LEU A 51 -3.27 -13.62 14.23
N LYS A 52 -3.07 -13.56 12.91
CA LYS A 52 -3.50 -14.58 11.95
C LYS A 52 -2.27 -15.14 11.25
N THR A 53 -2.41 -16.33 10.69
CA THR A 53 -1.41 -16.90 9.78
C THR A 53 -1.31 -16.07 8.50
N ILE A 54 -0.20 -16.24 7.77
CA ILE A 54 0.01 -15.59 6.49
C ILE A 54 -1.13 -15.88 5.51
N ASP A 55 -1.61 -17.12 5.45
CA ASP A 55 -2.69 -17.54 4.56
C ASP A 55 -4.04 -16.91 4.94
N GLU A 56 -4.38 -16.89 6.22
CA GLU A 56 -5.62 -16.29 6.70
C GLU A 56 -5.65 -14.78 6.48
N TYR A 57 -4.51 -14.09 6.66
CA TYR A 57 -4.38 -12.69 6.28
C TYR A 57 -4.52 -12.49 4.78
N TYR A 58 -3.95 -13.37 3.95
CA TYR A 58 -4.02 -13.25 2.51
C TYR A 58 -5.46 -13.33 1.99
N VAL A 59 -6.17 -14.43 2.30
CA VAL A 59 -7.54 -14.66 1.78
C VAL A 59 -8.64 -14.01 2.61
N GLY A 60 -8.32 -13.42 3.76
CA GLY A 60 -9.31 -12.79 4.64
C GLY A 60 -10.14 -13.77 5.47
N LEU A 61 -9.54 -14.87 5.93
CA LEU A 61 -10.19 -15.82 6.84
C LEU A 61 -10.03 -15.39 8.31
N ASN A 62 -10.84 -16.00 9.19
CA ASN A 62 -10.81 -15.79 10.64
C ASN A 62 -10.88 -14.32 11.06
N ASN A 63 -11.76 -13.55 10.40
CA ASN A 63 -11.95 -12.12 10.66
C ASN A 63 -12.52 -11.80 12.05
N SER A 64 -12.99 -12.80 12.81
CA SER A 64 -13.29 -12.64 14.23
C SER A 64 -12.05 -12.37 15.09
N ILE A 65 -10.86 -12.83 14.66
CA ILE A 65 -9.57 -12.52 15.31
C ILE A 65 -9.11 -11.12 14.91
N ARG A 66 -9.07 -10.87 13.59
CA ARG A 66 -8.72 -9.58 13.00
C ARG A 66 -9.30 -9.47 11.59
N ALA A 67 -10.11 -8.44 11.37
CA ALA A 67 -10.68 -8.14 10.06
C ALA A 67 -9.60 -7.56 9.13
N ALA A 68 -9.02 -8.43 8.29
CA ALA A 68 -7.93 -8.07 7.38
C ALA A 68 -7.87 -9.07 6.21
N SER A 69 -7.70 -8.57 4.99
CA SER A 69 -7.56 -9.36 3.76
C SER A 69 -6.61 -8.65 2.80
N VAL A 70 -5.39 -9.19 2.64
CA VAL A 70 -4.36 -8.60 1.76
C VAL A 70 -4.77 -8.70 0.29
N GLN A 71 -5.46 -9.78 -0.10
CA GLN A 71 -6.02 -9.89 -1.45
C GLN A 71 -6.97 -8.73 -1.76
N ASN A 72 -7.88 -8.40 -0.84
CA ASN A 72 -8.81 -7.28 -1.03
C ASN A 72 -8.08 -5.93 -1.06
N VAL A 73 -7.03 -5.75 -0.26
CA VAL A 73 -6.18 -4.54 -0.30
C VAL A 73 -5.60 -4.39 -1.70
N LEU A 74 -4.90 -5.41 -2.22
CA LEU A 74 -4.26 -5.34 -3.54
C LEU A 74 -5.30 -5.14 -4.66
N ASP A 75 -6.38 -5.90 -4.68
CA ASP A 75 -7.43 -5.79 -5.70
C ASP A 75 -8.04 -4.38 -5.72
N SER A 76 -8.34 -3.82 -4.54
CA SER A 76 -8.95 -2.50 -4.42
C SER A 76 -7.98 -1.36 -4.72
N VAL A 77 -6.71 -1.48 -4.35
CA VAL A 77 -5.67 -0.49 -4.66
C VAL A 77 -5.45 -0.40 -6.16
N ILE A 78 -5.27 -1.54 -6.85
CA ILE A 78 -5.10 -1.53 -8.31
C ILE A 78 -6.31 -0.91 -9.01
N ALA A 79 -7.52 -1.23 -8.56
CA ALA A 79 -8.74 -0.62 -9.10
C ALA A 79 -8.83 0.89 -8.77
N ALA A 80 -8.35 1.33 -7.61
CA ALA A 80 -8.39 2.74 -7.19
C ALA A 80 -7.35 3.58 -7.94
N LEU A 81 -6.13 3.07 -8.14
CA LEU A 81 -5.07 3.75 -8.88
C LEU A 81 -5.46 3.96 -10.35
N SER A 82 -6.07 2.96 -10.98
CA SER A 82 -6.53 3.06 -12.38
C SER A 82 -7.64 4.09 -12.61
N LYS A 83 -8.29 4.61 -11.57
CA LYS A 83 -9.36 5.61 -11.67
C LYS A 83 -8.87 7.06 -11.67
N ASP A 84 -7.63 7.31 -11.26
CA ASP A 84 -7.07 8.66 -11.20
C ASP A 84 -5.54 8.58 -11.26
N VAL A 85 -4.96 9.14 -12.33
CA VAL A 85 -3.53 9.11 -12.64
C VAL A 85 -2.65 9.77 -11.56
N ASN A 86 -3.23 10.64 -10.72
CA ASN A 86 -2.50 11.32 -9.66
C ASN A 86 -2.43 10.53 -8.36
N ARG A 87 -3.21 9.44 -8.22
CA ARG A 87 -3.18 8.61 -7.01
C ARG A 87 -1.87 7.84 -6.93
N LYS A 88 -1.37 7.73 -5.70
CA LYS A 88 -0.14 7.04 -5.35
C LYS A 88 -0.44 5.97 -4.30
N PHE A 89 0.34 4.90 -4.31
CA PHE A 89 0.35 3.90 -3.25
C PHE A 89 1.74 3.25 -3.16
N VAL A 90 2.24 3.03 -1.95
CA VAL A 90 3.47 2.26 -1.73
C VAL A 90 3.13 0.88 -1.16
N TYR A 91 3.77 -0.17 -1.67
CA TYR A 91 3.58 -1.55 -1.20
C TYR A 91 4.91 -2.17 -0.77
N VAL A 92 4.87 -3.02 0.27
CA VAL A 92 6.07 -3.43 1.03
C VAL A 92 6.35 -4.94 0.92
N GLU A 93 5.44 -5.80 1.36
CA GLU A 93 5.73 -7.21 1.68
C GLU A 93 5.62 -8.16 0.46
N MET A 94 6.76 -8.59 -0.09
CA MET A 94 6.77 -9.42 -1.30
C MET A 94 6.20 -10.84 -1.09
N ALA A 95 6.16 -11.36 0.14
CA ALA A 95 5.50 -12.64 0.41
C ALA A 95 4.03 -12.64 -0.05
N TYR A 96 3.31 -11.54 0.19
CA TYR A 96 1.94 -11.37 -0.25
C TYR A 96 1.84 -10.98 -1.72
N PHE A 97 2.62 -9.98 -2.15
CA PHE A 97 2.53 -9.49 -3.52
C PHE A 97 2.84 -10.58 -4.55
N GLN A 98 3.88 -11.41 -4.30
CA GLN A 98 4.21 -12.51 -5.20
C GLN A 98 3.10 -13.57 -5.27
N ARG A 99 2.46 -13.87 -4.13
CA ARG A 99 1.31 -14.80 -4.10
C ARG A 99 0.16 -14.24 -4.93
N TRP A 100 -0.19 -12.99 -4.70
CA TRP A 100 -1.22 -12.29 -5.46
C TRP A 100 -0.90 -12.25 -6.94
N TRP A 101 0.31 -11.85 -7.31
CA TRP A 101 0.78 -11.74 -8.70
C TRP A 101 0.61 -13.04 -9.49
N ARG A 102 0.92 -14.19 -8.88
CA ARG A 102 0.78 -15.50 -9.55
C ARG A 102 -0.67 -15.82 -9.93
N GLN A 103 -1.64 -15.27 -9.21
CA GLN A 103 -3.07 -15.52 -9.40
C GLN A 103 -3.72 -14.55 -10.41
N GLN A 104 -3.01 -13.51 -10.85
CA GLN A 104 -3.59 -12.47 -11.71
C GLN A 104 -3.65 -12.86 -13.19
N SER A 105 -4.70 -12.37 -13.85
CA SER A 105 -4.87 -12.45 -15.31
C SER A 105 -3.82 -11.60 -16.05
N PRO A 106 -3.56 -11.86 -17.35
CA PRO A 106 -2.68 -11.03 -18.16
C PRO A 106 -3.05 -9.54 -18.13
N ASP A 107 -4.33 -9.20 -18.16
CA ASP A 107 -4.81 -7.81 -18.17
C ASP A 107 -4.50 -7.06 -16.87
N VAL A 108 -4.70 -7.73 -15.72
CA VAL A 108 -4.36 -7.16 -14.42
C VAL A 108 -2.85 -7.01 -14.29
N LYS A 109 -2.08 -8.00 -14.76
CA LYS A 109 -0.61 -7.93 -14.78
C LYS A 109 -0.10 -6.75 -15.61
N GLU A 110 -0.72 -6.49 -16.76
CA GLU A 110 -0.36 -5.34 -17.60
C GLU A 110 -0.74 -4.02 -16.93
N THR A 111 -1.92 -3.96 -16.31
CA THR A 111 -2.35 -2.79 -15.52
C THR A 111 -1.34 -2.44 -14.43
N VAL A 112 -0.91 -3.43 -13.65
CA VAL A 112 0.10 -3.25 -12.59
C VAL A 112 1.43 -2.76 -13.16
N LYS A 113 1.91 -3.36 -14.26
CA LYS A 113 3.15 -2.92 -14.92
C LYS A 113 3.06 -1.47 -15.37
N ASN A 114 1.92 -1.05 -15.91
CA ASN A 114 1.70 0.34 -16.28
C ASN A 114 1.67 1.26 -15.05
N LEU A 115 0.97 0.88 -13.97
CA LEU A 115 0.94 1.67 -12.73
C LEU A 115 2.33 1.85 -12.12
N LEU A 116 3.20 0.83 -12.22
CA LEU A 116 4.61 0.92 -11.82
C LEU A 116 5.40 1.85 -12.75
N SER A 117 5.22 1.75 -14.08
CA SER A 117 5.98 2.56 -15.04
C SER A 117 5.66 4.05 -14.94
N VAL A 118 4.40 4.41 -14.61
CA VAL A 118 3.99 5.81 -14.37
C VAL A 118 4.18 6.26 -12.92
N GLY A 119 4.72 5.39 -12.06
CA GLY A 119 5.00 5.68 -10.65
C GLY A 119 3.76 5.93 -9.80
N GLN A 120 2.60 5.38 -10.16
CA GLN A 120 1.40 5.39 -9.32
C GLN A 120 1.47 4.32 -8.22
N LEU A 121 2.04 3.17 -8.55
CA LEU A 121 2.42 2.15 -7.58
C LEU A 121 3.94 2.19 -7.44
N GLU A 122 4.44 2.12 -6.21
CA GLU A 122 5.87 2.04 -5.92
C GLU A 122 6.13 0.93 -4.89
N PHE A 123 7.23 0.19 -5.08
CA PHE A 123 7.68 -0.79 -4.09
C PHE A 123 8.73 -0.15 -3.19
N VAL A 124 8.49 -0.19 -1.87
CA VAL A 124 9.42 0.26 -0.83
C VAL A 124 9.79 -0.93 0.06
N ASN A 125 10.99 -0.93 0.63
CA ASN A 125 11.64 -2.09 1.26
C ASN A 125 11.84 -3.24 0.27
N GLY A 126 10.78 -3.93 -0.14
CA GLY A 126 10.80 -4.94 -1.20
C GLY A 126 11.36 -6.30 -0.79
N GLY A 127 11.66 -6.51 0.50
CA GLY A 127 11.94 -7.85 1.04
C GLY A 127 10.70 -8.74 1.05
N MET A 128 10.90 -10.02 1.37
CA MET A 128 9.77 -10.94 1.59
C MET A 128 8.85 -10.45 2.71
N CYS A 129 9.43 -9.87 3.76
CA CYS A 129 8.72 -9.18 4.83
C CYS A 129 9.48 -7.93 5.29
N MET A 130 8.81 -7.13 6.11
CA MET A 130 9.47 -6.18 7.00
C MET A 130 10.02 -6.98 8.19
N HIS A 131 11.31 -7.28 8.18
CA HIS A 131 11.94 -8.14 9.18
C HIS A 131 12.19 -7.41 10.49
N ASP A 132 12.21 -8.16 11.60
CA ASP A 132 12.70 -7.66 12.89
C ASP A 132 14.19 -7.31 12.82
N GLU A 133 14.63 -6.37 13.66
CA GLU A 133 16.02 -5.88 13.70
C GLU A 133 16.77 -6.29 14.97
N ALA A 134 16.09 -6.87 15.96
CA ALA A 134 16.71 -7.26 17.23
C ALA A 134 17.16 -8.74 17.26
N THR A 135 16.36 -9.63 16.67
CA THR A 135 16.49 -11.09 16.80
C THR A 135 16.78 -11.79 15.48
N THR A 136 17.13 -11.04 14.45
CA THR A 136 17.51 -11.56 13.15
C THR A 136 19.02 -11.67 13.00
N TYR A 137 19.46 -12.67 12.23
CA TYR A 137 20.85 -12.76 11.80
C TYR A 137 20.99 -12.09 10.44
N TYR A 138 22.09 -11.36 10.23
CA TYR A 138 22.26 -10.54 9.02
C TYR A 138 22.21 -11.36 7.72
N ILE A 139 22.60 -12.64 7.74
CA ILE A 139 22.47 -13.52 6.57
C ILE A 139 20.99 -13.71 6.21
N ASP A 140 20.12 -13.94 7.20
CA ASP A 140 18.68 -14.12 6.97
C ASP A 140 18.02 -12.81 6.49
N MET A 141 18.47 -11.67 7.02
CA MET A 141 18.05 -10.35 6.56
C MET A 141 18.40 -10.16 5.06
N ILE A 142 19.62 -10.53 4.65
CA ILE A 142 20.07 -10.46 3.26
C ILE A 142 19.28 -11.43 2.38
N ASP A 143 19.10 -12.67 2.82
CA ASP A 143 18.44 -13.72 2.03
C ASP A 143 16.99 -13.36 1.75
N GLN A 144 16.23 -12.94 2.78
CA GLN A 144 14.83 -12.56 2.60
C GLN A 144 14.70 -11.28 1.74
N THR A 145 15.63 -10.33 1.88
CA THR A 145 15.64 -9.11 1.05
C THR A 145 15.94 -9.45 -0.41
N THR A 146 16.96 -10.29 -0.63
CA THR A 146 17.40 -10.74 -1.95
C THR A 146 16.29 -11.50 -2.68
N LEU A 147 15.53 -12.34 -1.98
CA LEU A 147 14.43 -13.09 -2.59
C LEU A 147 13.33 -12.15 -3.12
N GLY A 148 12.97 -11.12 -2.35
CA GLY A 148 12.00 -10.11 -2.79
C GLY A 148 12.54 -9.23 -3.92
N HIS A 149 13.76 -8.70 -3.77
CA HIS A 149 14.38 -7.83 -4.77
C HIS A 149 14.63 -8.52 -6.10
N ARG A 150 15.02 -9.80 -6.09
CA ARG A 150 15.21 -10.59 -7.32
C ARG A 150 13.90 -10.69 -8.11
N PHE A 151 12.79 -11.00 -7.44
CA PHE A 151 11.48 -11.01 -8.08
C PHE A 151 11.13 -9.65 -8.70
N LEU A 152 11.33 -8.56 -7.96
CA LEU A 152 11.05 -7.21 -8.44
C LEU A 152 11.88 -6.84 -9.68
N LYS A 153 13.16 -7.18 -9.66
CA LYS A 153 14.08 -6.94 -10.77
C LYS A 153 13.72 -7.78 -11.99
N ASP A 154 13.47 -9.06 -11.81
CA ASP A 154 13.24 -10.00 -12.92
C ASP A 154 11.87 -9.77 -13.58
N VAL A 155 10.84 -9.41 -12.80
CA VAL A 155 9.46 -9.27 -13.30
C VAL A 155 9.13 -7.85 -13.74
N PHE A 156 9.64 -6.84 -13.03
CA PHE A 156 9.26 -5.44 -13.23
C PHE A 156 10.42 -4.52 -13.59
N GLN A 157 11.67 -5.02 -13.59
CA GLN A 157 12.88 -4.20 -13.73
C GLN A 157 12.95 -3.07 -12.69
N GLN A 158 12.37 -3.29 -11.52
CA GLN A 158 12.34 -2.33 -10.43
C GLN A 158 13.42 -2.67 -9.40
N VAL A 159 14.05 -1.62 -8.86
CA VAL A 159 14.99 -1.70 -7.75
C VAL A 159 14.51 -0.69 -6.69
N PRO A 160 13.95 -1.15 -5.56
CA PRO A 160 13.49 -0.24 -4.50
C PRO A 160 14.61 0.69 -4.02
N ARG A 161 14.25 1.94 -3.73
CA ARG A 161 15.19 2.99 -3.31
C ARG A 161 14.98 3.46 -1.88
N ILE A 162 13.90 3.02 -1.25
CA ILE A 162 13.48 3.49 0.06
C ILE A 162 13.29 2.29 0.99
N GLY A 163 13.97 2.29 2.12
CA GLY A 163 13.72 1.37 3.22
C GLY A 163 12.47 1.76 3.99
N TRP A 164 11.71 0.77 4.43
CA TRP A 164 10.44 0.96 5.14
C TRP A 164 10.37 -0.02 6.32
N GLN A 165 10.71 0.48 7.51
CA GLN A 165 10.79 -0.27 8.77
C GLN A 165 9.90 0.40 9.83
N ILE A 166 8.61 0.53 9.52
CA ILE A 166 7.68 1.30 10.36
C ILE A 166 7.30 0.60 11.68
N ASP A 167 7.42 -0.73 11.76
CA ASP A 167 6.93 -1.52 12.91
C ASP A 167 7.94 -2.38 13.69
N PRO A 168 9.22 -2.57 13.30
CA PRO A 168 10.20 -3.21 14.18
C PRO A 168 10.38 -2.47 15.52
N TYR A 169 10.62 -3.23 16.59
CA TYR A 169 10.70 -2.70 17.95
C TYR A 169 12.13 -2.25 18.31
N GLY A 170 12.53 -1.11 17.76
CA GLY A 170 13.90 -0.60 17.81
C GLY A 170 14.68 -0.96 16.54
N HIS A 171 15.79 -0.26 16.32
CA HIS A 171 16.52 -0.33 15.05
C HIS A 171 18.00 -0.63 15.24
N SER A 172 18.54 -1.49 14.38
CA SER A 172 19.92 -1.95 14.45
C SER A 172 20.84 -1.10 13.56
N ALA A 173 22.11 -0.96 13.96
CA ALA A 173 23.11 -0.34 13.10
C ALA A 173 23.25 -1.10 11.76
N VAL A 174 23.10 -2.44 11.80
CA VAL A 174 23.15 -3.31 10.62
C VAL A 174 22.05 -2.97 9.62
N GLN A 175 20.83 -2.67 10.08
CA GLN A 175 19.76 -2.23 9.19
C GLN A 175 20.14 -0.93 8.46
N ALA A 176 20.75 0.03 9.16
CA ALA A 176 21.11 1.32 8.58
C ALA A 176 22.25 1.19 7.55
N TYR A 177 23.38 0.56 7.91
CA TYR A 177 24.52 0.50 6.99
C TYR A 177 24.34 -0.60 5.93
N LEU A 178 23.99 -1.83 6.34
CA LEU A 178 24.00 -2.98 5.43
C LEU A 178 22.70 -3.09 4.64
N LEU A 179 21.56 -3.13 5.32
CA LEU A 179 20.24 -3.33 4.69
C LEU A 179 19.55 -2.02 4.27
N SER A 180 20.29 -0.90 4.28
CA SER A 180 19.86 0.35 3.64
C SER A 180 20.94 0.93 2.73
N ALA A 181 22.07 1.38 3.27
CA ALA A 181 23.09 2.03 2.42
C ALA A 181 23.73 1.07 1.39
N GLU A 182 24.21 -0.10 1.81
CA GLU A 182 24.88 -1.05 0.91
C GLU A 182 23.93 -1.73 -0.10
N VAL A 183 22.64 -1.88 0.23
CA VAL A 183 21.62 -2.34 -0.74
C VAL A 183 21.19 -1.24 -1.72
N GLY A 184 21.64 0.00 -1.53
CA GLY A 184 21.40 1.12 -2.43
C GLY A 184 20.12 1.92 -2.17
N PHE A 185 19.62 1.93 -0.92
CA PHE A 185 18.55 2.84 -0.52
C PHE A 185 19.07 4.25 -0.26
N ASP A 186 18.27 5.24 -0.64
CA ASP A 186 18.51 6.67 -0.40
C ASP A 186 18.02 7.14 0.97
N ALA A 187 17.01 6.47 1.49
CA ALA A 187 16.39 6.78 2.78
C ALA A 187 15.83 5.52 3.44
N LEU A 188 15.73 5.58 4.76
CA LEU A 188 15.05 4.59 5.58
C LEU A 188 14.04 5.33 6.48
N TYR A 189 12.78 4.92 6.43
CA TYR A 189 11.73 5.47 7.29
C TYR A 189 11.29 4.43 8.33
N PHE A 190 11.13 4.88 9.57
CA PHE A 190 10.70 4.08 10.70
C PHE A 190 9.92 4.92 11.71
N ALA A 191 9.15 4.28 12.59
CA ALA A 191 8.32 4.97 13.56
C ALA A 191 8.72 4.75 15.03
N ARG A 192 9.37 3.63 15.37
CA ARG A 192 9.52 3.18 16.75
C ARG A 192 10.90 3.46 17.31
N ILE A 193 11.00 4.50 18.13
CA ILE A 193 12.19 4.86 18.92
C ILE A 193 11.81 4.94 20.40
N ASP A 194 12.81 5.13 21.28
CA ASP A 194 12.54 5.55 22.66
C ASP A 194 11.78 6.89 22.69
N TYR A 195 10.99 7.13 23.75
CA TYR A 195 10.07 8.26 23.87
C TYR A 195 10.78 9.59 24.18
#